data_AF-M5BNF6-F1
#
_entry.id   AF-M5BNF6-F1
#
_cell.length_a   1.000
_cell.length_b   1.000
_cell.length_c   1.000
_cell.angle_alpha   90.00
_cell.angle_beta   90.00
_cell.angle_gamma   90.00
#
_symmetry.space_group_name_H-M   'P 1'
#
loop_
_entity.id
_entity.type
_entity.pdbx_description
1 polymer ?
#
loop_
_entity_poly.entity_id
_entity_poly.type
_entity_poly.pdbx_seq_one_letter_code
_entity_poly.pdbx_strand_id
1 'polypeptide(L)'
;MAERPIEFNVLSTMSSGFKLMLRPPPHVEFLQGNPGIPGHAERKGAMVQGTLEVRGTAKAKWVRVELRKIEILPGGGQNNTFAETIGERPITLWNARDDEFAELSSNDFPFHIAVPETLPPSIALERGSAIKYELIASVQLKGKKSLFKRDPAPIHTYSAPIVIEKFELLQAWPIYAQPQTRQSSAYGVTLIATFARVAFGPGDVVPVEAILRADVPGDGAILRAYELTVRETLIFRSSPPQVPPNHHSHLHLHSQQPPRRTPAAQTRSNLIADQKVPVPVQIFPGTQHKCDLGCHIPLAQTNVSFVRPGISK
;
A
#
# COMPACT_ATOMS: atom_id res chain seq x y z
N MET A 1 8.63 -24.35 17.32
CA MET A 1 9.26 -24.95 16.14
C MET A 1 9.39 -23.84 15.11
N ALA A 2 10.58 -23.27 14.96
CA ALA A 2 10.79 -22.04 14.17
C ALA A 2 10.91 -22.41 12.67
N GLU A 3 9.97 -21.94 11.86
CA GLU A 3 10.07 -22.00 10.40
C GLU A 3 11.18 -21.06 9.95
N ARG A 4 12.21 -21.63 9.31
CA ARG A 4 13.28 -20.88 8.65
C ARG A 4 12.73 -20.22 7.39
N PRO A 5 13.12 -18.97 7.08
CA PRO A 5 12.76 -18.37 5.80
C PRO A 5 13.41 -19.16 4.66
N ILE A 6 12.63 -19.46 3.64
CA ILE A 6 13.10 -20.06 2.39
C ILE A 6 13.93 -19.00 1.68
N GLU A 7 15.26 -19.10 1.79
CA GLU A 7 16.19 -18.37 0.94
C GLU A 7 16.02 -18.86 -0.51
N PHE A 8 15.51 -17.99 -1.37
CA PHE A 8 15.60 -18.20 -2.80
C PHE A 8 17.07 -18.03 -3.21
N ASN A 9 17.79 -19.16 -3.30
CA ASN A 9 19.10 -19.21 -3.92
C ASN A 9 18.99 -18.80 -5.39
N VAL A 10 19.24 -17.53 -5.67
CA VAL A 10 19.51 -17.06 -7.02
C VAL A 10 20.90 -17.56 -7.38
N LEU A 11 20.95 -18.55 -8.28
CA LEU A 11 22.19 -19.02 -8.91
C LEU A 11 22.84 -17.86 -9.67
N SER A 12 23.70 -17.13 -8.95
CA SER A 12 24.70 -16.24 -9.51
C SER A 12 25.73 -17.08 -10.26
N THR A 13 25.54 -17.24 -11.57
CA THR A 13 26.68 -17.61 -12.43
C THR A 13 27.64 -16.42 -12.42
N MET A 14 28.68 -16.54 -11.60
CA MET A 14 29.74 -15.55 -11.45
C MET A 14 30.39 -15.23 -12.80
N SER A 15 30.10 -14.05 -13.33
CA SER A 15 31.04 -13.32 -14.17
C SER A 15 31.96 -12.50 -13.27
N SER A 16 33.27 -12.58 -13.53
CA SER A 16 34.34 -11.83 -12.86
C SER A 16 33.96 -10.38 -12.49
N GLY A 17 34.04 -10.05 -11.20
CA GLY A 17 34.26 -8.70 -10.66
C GLY A 17 33.11 -7.70 -10.66
N PHE A 18 32.07 -7.85 -11.51
CA PHE A 18 31.00 -6.86 -11.62
C PHE A 18 29.83 -7.14 -10.64
N LYS A 19 29.47 -6.15 -9.81
CA LYS A 19 28.42 -6.26 -8.79
C LYS A 19 27.60 -4.97 -8.66
N LEU A 20 26.29 -5.12 -8.47
CA LEU A 20 25.37 -4.06 -8.06
C LEU A 20 24.98 -4.22 -6.59
N MET A 21 24.91 -3.12 -5.85
CA MET A 21 24.38 -3.09 -4.48
C MET A 21 23.62 -1.80 -4.22
N LEU A 22 22.52 -1.88 -3.48
CA LEU A 22 21.82 -0.70 -2.95
C LEU A 22 22.25 -0.48 -1.50
N ARG A 23 22.57 0.76 -1.15
CA ARG A 23 22.91 1.18 0.21
C ARG A 23 21.99 2.29 0.70
N PRO A 24 21.38 2.16 1.88
CA PRO A 24 20.66 3.28 2.48
C PRO A 24 21.67 4.35 2.95
N PRO A 25 21.24 5.59 3.19
CA PRO A 25 22.10 6.62 3.75
C PRO A 25 22.58 6.24 5.17
N PRO A 26 23.67 6.84 5.66
CA PRO A 26 24.19 6.53 6.99
C PRO A 26 23.15 6.74 8.09
N HIS A 27 23.07 5.79 9.02
CA HIS A 27 22.22 5.82 10.23
C HIS A 27 20.71 5.85 10.01
N VAL A 28 20.23 5.69 8.77
CA VAL A 28 18.81 5.71 8.43
C VAL A 28 18.48 4.63 7.41
N GLU A 29 17.20 4.29 7.28
CA GLU A 29 16.74 3.38 6.23
C GLU A 29 16.58 4.09 4.88
N PHE A 30 16.28 3.31 3.83
CA PHE A 30 16.01 3.85 2.50
C PHE A 30 14.78 4.78 2.51
N LEU A 31 13.71 4.38 3.18
CA LEU A 31 12.49 5.18 3.29
C LEU A 31 12.66 6.23 4.39
N GLN A 32 12.45 7.49 4.03
CA GLN A 32 12.54 8.62 4.94
C GLN A 32 11.32 9.53 4.83
N GLY A 33 11.05 10.27 5.88
CA GLY A 33 9.87 11.11 6.01
C GLY A 33 8.66 10.32 6.55
N ASN A 34 7.46 10.84 6.32
CA ASN A 34 6.22 10.30 6.89
C ASN A 34 5.26 9.91 5.74
N PRO A 35 5.24 8.64 5.30
CA PRO A 35 4.35 8.21 4.23
C PRO A 35 2.89 8.52 4.53
N GLY A 36 2.16 9.01 3.52
CA GLY A 36 0.77 9.43 3.67
C GLY A 36 0.58 10.81 4.30
N ILE A 37 1.64 11.48 4.75
CA ILE A 37 1.57 12.88 5.19
C ILE A 37 2.14 13.79 4.07
N PRO A 38 1.36 14.76 3.56
CA PRO A 38 1.84 15.67 2.54
C PRO A 38 3.10 16.43 2.92
N GLY A 39 3.92 16.80 1.95
CA GLY A 39 4.98 17.78 2.19
C GLY A 39 4.40 19.15 2.58
N HIS A 40 5.18 19.93 3.33
CA HIS A 40 4.89 21.33 3.67
C HIS A 40 6.19 22.15 3.56
N ALA A 41 6.10 23.48 3.60
CA ALA A 41 7.25 24.39 3.44
C ALA A 41 8.48 23.99 4.30
N GLU A 42 8.25 23.56 5.54
CA GLU A 42 9.29 23.15 6.50
C GLU A 42 9.54 21.63 6.55
N ARG A 43 8.74 20.81 5.83
CA ARG A 43 8.82 19.34 5.91
C ARG A 43 8.69 18.71 4.54
N LYS A 44 9.73 18.00 4.11
CA LYS A 44 9.70 17.23 2.87
C LYS A 44 8.70 16.06 2.96
N GLY A 45 8.09 15.74 1.82
CA GLY A 45 7.29 14.53 1.68
C GLY A 45 8.16 13.27 1.82
N ALA A 46 7.50 12.12 1.95
CA ALA A 46 8.22 10.84 2.05
C ALA A 46 9.00 10.53 0.77
N MET A 47 10.18 9.95 0.93
CA MET A 47 11.07 9.59 -0.17
C MET A 47 11.88 8.33 0.14
N VAL A 48 12.15 7.54 -0.91
CA VAL A 48 13.12 6.45 -0.89
C VAL A 48 14.43 7.00 -1.43
N GLN A 49 15.49 7.03 -0.63
CA GLN A 49 16.78 7.56 -1.02
C GLN A 49 17.93 6.65 -0.58
N GLY A 50 19.05 6.74 -1.29
CA GLY A 50 20.22 5.93 -1.03
C GLY A 50 21.26 6.05 -2.14
N THR A 51 22.17 5.09 -2.17
CA THR A 51 23.25 5.01 -3.16
C THR A 51 23.19 3.66 -3.87
N LEU A 52 23.23 3.69 -5.21
CA LEU A 52 23.50 2.51 -6.02
C LEU A 52 25.00 2.39 -6.23
N GLU A 53 25.60 1.38 -5.62
CA GLU A 53 27.01 1.04 -5.75
C GLU A 53 27.20 0.09 -6.94
N VAL A 54 28.00 0.52 -7.91
CA VAL A 54 28.55 -0.33 -8.98
C VAL A 54 29.99 -0.67 -8.63
N ARG A 55 30.32 -1.96 -8.59
CA ARG A 55 31.68 -2.46 -8.35
C ARG A 55 32.12 -3.32 -9.53
N GLY A 56 33.40 -3.24 -9.91
CA GLY A 56 33.94 -3.81 -11.16
C GLY A 56 33.84 -2.86 -12.35
N THR A 57 34.30 -3.34 -13.52
CA THR A 57 34.22 -2.64 -14.81
C THR A 57 33.46 -3.50 -15.82
N ALA A 58 32.60 -2.88 -16.62
CA ALA A 58 31.85 -3.59 -17.65
C ALA A 58 31.45 -2.65 -18.80
N LYS A 59 31.16 -3.19 -20.00
CA LYS A 59 30.47 -2.41 -21.04
C LYS A 59 28.97 -2.46 -20.79
N ALA A 60 28.33 -1.31 -20.62
CA ALA A 60 26.92 -1.20 -20.28
C ALA A 60 26.22 -0.12 -21.13
N LYS A 61 24.90 -0.24 -21.28
CA LYS A 61 24.07 0.75 -21.96
C LYS A 61 23.48 1.77 -21.00
N TRP A 62 22.99 1.30 -19.85
CA TRP A 62 22.41 2.15 -18.82
C TRP A 62 22.47 1.48 -17.44
N VAL A 63 22.42 2.31 -16.40
CA VAL A 63 22.21 1.96 -14.99
C VAL A 63 20.96 2.69 -14.51
N ARG A 64 20.04 1.96 -13.87
CA ARG A 64 18.74 2.47 -13.44
C ARG A 64 18.40 2.04 -12.02
N VAL A 65 17.55 2.85 -11.39
CA VAL A 65 16.87 2.52 -10.14
C VAL A 65 15.37 2.76 -10.29
N GLU A 66 14.57 1.89 -9.70
CA GLU A 66 13.11 2.04 -9.65
C GLU A 66 12.54 1.53 -8.33
N LEU A 67 11.45 2.13 -7.88
CA LEU A 67 10.63 1.59 -6.81
C LEU A 67 9.44 0.89 -7.46
N ARG A 68 9.19 -0.37 -7.14
CA ARG A 68 8.02 -1.11 -7.60
C ARG A 68 7.08 -1.40 -6.45
N LYS A 69 5.79 -1.25 -6.69
CA LYS A 69 4.74 -1.85 -5.87
C LYS A 69 4.40 -3.20 -6.47
N ILE A 70 4.29 -4.20 -5.61
CA ILE A 70 3.91 -5.57 -5.96
C ILE A 70 2.65 -5.90 -5.18
N GLU A 71 1.56 -6.14 -5.89
CA GLU A 71 0.27 -6.53 -5.35
C GLU A 71 0.00 -7.99 -5.68
N ILE A 72 -0.24 -8.80 -4.65
CA ILE A 72 -0.47 -10.23 -4.75
C ILE A 72 -1.90 -10.50 -4.32
N LEU A 73 -2.73 -11.01 -5.23
CA LEU A 73 -4.10 -11.42 -4.94
C LEU A 73 -4.16 -12.84 -4.32
N PRO A 74 -5.27 -13.21 -3.66
CA PRO A 74 -5.41 -14.51 -3.02
C PRO A 74 -5.14 -15.68 -3.97
N GLY A 75 -4.46 -16.71 -3.46
CA GLY A 75 -4.03 -17.87 -4.24
C GLY A 75 -2.62 -17.71 -4.81
N GLY A 76 -2.06 -16.50 -4.82
CA GLY A 76 -0.65 -16.24 -5.14
C GLY A 76 -0.23 -16.70 -6.54
N GLY A 77 1.09 -16.78 -6.74
CA GLY A 77 1.69 -17.14 -8.02
C GLY A 77 1.73 -15.99 -9.03
N GLN A 78 2.43 -16.23 -10.16
CA GLN A 78 2.71 -15.20 -11.16
C GLN A 78 1.43 -14.57 -11.75
N ASN A 79 0.39 -15.37 -11.99
CA ASN A 79 -0.87 -14.89 -12.56
C ASN A 79 -1.70 -14.00 -11.60
N ASN A 80 -1.40 -14.03 -10.31
CA ASN A 80 -2.05 -13.19 -9.30
C ASN A 80 -1.10 -12.14 -8.73
N THR A 81 0.06 -11.93 -9.34
CA THR A 81 1.05 -10.96 -8.92
C THR A 81 1.12 -9.83 -9.94
N PHE A 82 0.83 -8.61 -9.49
CA PHE A 82 0.80 -7.40 -10.31
C PHE A 82 1.90 -6.47 -9.82
N ALA A 83 2.82 -6.09 -10.70
CA ALA A 83 3.90 -5.17 -10.37
C ALA A 83 3.73 -3.86 -11.16
N GLU A 84 3.80 -2.74 -10.46
CA GLU A 84 3.79 -1.40 -11.07
C GLU A 84 5.00 -0.60 -10.60
N THR A 85 5.65 0.12 -11.54
CA THR A 85 6.70 1.07 -11.19
C THR A 85 6.05 2.33 -10.60
N ILE A 86 6.54 2.77 -9.46
CA ILE A 86 6.13 4.01 -8.82
C ILE A 86 6.83 5.19 -9.52
N GLY A 87 6.03 6.14 -9.99
CA GLY A 87 6.48 7.22 -10.87
C GLY A 87 6.28 6.87 -12.35
N GLU A 88 6.65 7.78 -13.25
CA GLU A 88 6.43 7.58 -14.69
C GLU A 88 7.30 6.48 -15.29
N ARG A 89 8.54 6.36 -14.82
CA ARG A 89 9.56 5.45 -15.37
C ARG A 89 10.72 5.25 -14.39
N PRO A 90 11.52 4.18 -14.56
CA PRO A 90 12.78 4.02 -13.85
C PRO A 90 13.71 5.22 -14.03
N ILE A 91 14.38 5.63 -12.95
CA ILE A 91 15.36 6.72 -12.96
C ILE A 91 16.66 6.20 -13.57
N THR A 92 17.13 6.84 -14.64
CA THR A 92 18.43 6.51 -15.25
C THR A 92 19.52 7.33 -14.55
N LEU A 93 20.42 6.63 -13.86
CA LEU A 93 21.52 7.23 -13.11
C LEU A 93 22.78 7.37 -13.96
N TRP A 94 22.93 6.51 -14.95
CA TRP A 94 24.02 6.54 -15.93
C TRP A 94 23.56 5.92 -17.25
N ASN A 95 24.07 6.41 -18.38
CA ASN A 95 23.89 5.79 -19.69
C ASN A 95 25.13 5.99 -20.57
N ALA A 96 25.21 5.22 -21.65
CA ALA A 96 26.29 5.28 -22.64
C ALA A 96 26.27 6.55 -23.52
N ARG A 97 25.36 7.49 -23.26
CA ARG A 97 25.15 8.74 -24.02
C ARG A 97 25.03 8.49 -25.53
N ASP A 98 26.08 8.78 -26.29
CA ASP A 98 26.13 8.73 -27.75
C ASP A 98 26.42 7.33 -28.31
N ASP A 99 26.94 6.42 -27.48
CA ASP A 99 27.24 5.04 -27.85
C ASP A 99 26.12 4.07 -27.49
N GLU A 100 26.01 2.94 -28.21
CA GLU A 100 25.09 1.85 -27.82
C GLU A 100 25.52 1.21 -26.48
N PHE A 101 26.84 1.11 -26.25
CA PHE A 101 27.44 0.60 -25.01
C PHE A 101 28.74 1.34 -24.72
N ALA A 102 28.89 1.85 -23.50
CA ALA A 102 30.09 2.51 -23.00
C ALA A 102 30.71 1.74 -21.83
N GLU A 103 31.96 2.06 -21.50
CA GLU A 103 32.59 1.51 -20.29
C GLU A 103 31.97 2.14 -19.03
N LEU A 104 31.43 1.29 -18.17
CA LEU A 104 30.96 1.60 -16.83
C LEU A 104 32.03 1.15 -15.84
N SER A 105 32.68 2.10 -15.20
CA SER A 105 33.62 1.86 -14.11
C SER A 105 32.91 1.80 -12.76
N SER A 106 33.64 1.34 -11.73
CA SER A 106 33.13 1.33 -10.36
C SER A 106 32.80 2.75 -9.91
N ASN A 107 31.57 2.96 -9.44
CA ASN A 107 31.07 4.26 -9.08
C ASN A 107 29.86 4.14 -8.14
N ASP A 108 29.56 5.23 -7.46
CA ASP A 108 28.46 5.36 -6.53
C ASP A 108 27.48 6.41 -7.03
N PHE A 109 26.24 5.98 -7.26
CA PHE A 109 25.19 6.83 -7.82
C PHE A 109 24.14 7.13 -6.75
N PRO A 110 24.13 8.33 -6.16
CA PRO A 110 23.07 8.72 -5.24
C PRO A 110 21.74 8.85 -5.99
N PHE A 111 20.64 8.48 -5.34
CA PHE A 111 19.30 8.59 -5.90
C PHE A 111 18.28 8.99 -4.83
N HIS A 112 17.16 9.54 -5.28
CA HIS A 112 15.96 9.77 -4.48
C HIS A 112 14.73 9.53 -5.36
N ILE A 113 13.71 8.89 -4.79
CA ILE A 113 12.42 8.60 -5.43
C ILE A 113 11.35 9.12 -4.48
N ALA A 114 10.52 10.06 -4.94
CA ALA A 114 9.39 10.55 -4.15
C ALA A 114 8.38 9.42 -3.94
N VAL A 115 7.83 9.30 -2.72
CA VAL A 115 6.80 8.33 -2.37
C VAL A 115 5.45 9.05 -2.39
N PRO A 116 4.58 8.79 -3.39
CA PRO A 116 3.28 9.44 -3.45
C PRO A 116 2.43 9.13 -2.21
N GLU A 117 1.72 10.13 -1.71
CA GLU A 117 0.81 10.00 -0.57
C GLU A 117 -0.29 8.96 -0.80
N THR A 118 -0.67 8.74 -2.06
CA THR A 118 -1.74 7.83 -2.46
C THR A 118 -1.34 6.36 -2.39
N LEU A 119 -0.05 6.04 -2.24
CA LEU A 119 0.39 4.65 -2.17
C LEU A 119 -0.21 3.95 -0.94
N PRO A 120 -0.77 2.74 -1.06
CA PRO A 120 -1.22 2.00 0.11
C PRO A 120 -0.05 1.66 1.04
N PRO A 121 -0.30 1.37 2.33
CA PRO A 121 0.73 0.79 3.19
C PRO A 121 1.12 -0.60 2.69
N SER A 122 2.29 -1.06 3.11
CA SER A 122 2.65 -2.47 3.01
C SER A 122 1.71 -3.29 3.88
N ILE A 123 1.20 -4.40 3.35
CA ILE A 123 0.27 -5.26 4.07
C ILE A 123 0.50 -6.71 3.67
N ALA A 124 0.46 -7.60 4.64
CA ALA A 124 0.44 -9.04 4.43
C ALA A 124 -0.91 -9.57 4.95
N LEU A 125 -1.64 -10.25 4.07
CA LEU A 125 -2.95 -10.80 4.34
C LEU A 125 -2.90 -12.33 4.28
N GLU A 126 -4.00 -12.96 4.67
CA GLU A 126 -4.15 -14.41 4.57
C GLU A 126 -3.98 -14.91 3.12
N ARG A 127 -3.71 -16.22 2.99
CA ARG A 127 -3.60 -16.93 1.69
C ARG A 127 -2.53 -16.34 0.75
N GLY A 128 -1.49 -15.72 1.33
CA GLY A 128 -0.35 -15.17 0.60
C GLY A 128 -0.65 -13.88 -0.17
N SER A 129 -1.82 -13.26 0.04
CA SER A 129 -2.13 -11.96 -0.55
C SER A 129 -1.39 -10.84 0.18
N ALA A 130 -0.91 -9.83 -0.56
CA ALA A 130 -0.07 -8.78 0.02
C ALA A 130 0.05 -7.55 -0.89
N ILE A 131 0.43 -6.42 -0.29
CA ILE A 131 1.03 -5.28 -0.99
C ILE A 131 2.45 -5.14 -0.45
N LYS A 132 3.43 -5.22 -1.34
CA LYS A 132 4.87 -5.12 -1.04
C LYS A 132 5.51 -4.05 -1.91
N TYR A 133 6.66 -3.55 -1.48
CA TYR A 133 7.47 -2.64 -2.27
C TYR A 133 8.89 -3.16 -2.40
N GLU A 134 9.47 -2.99 -3.59
CA GLU A 134 10.84 -3.37 -3.88
C GLU A 134 11.56 -2.21 -4.56
N LEU A 135 12.71 -1.84 -4.01
CA LEU A 135 13.67 -0.96 -4.66
C LEU A 135 14.59 -1.82 -5.52
N ILE A 136 14.59 -1.58 -6.83
CA ILE A 136 15.31 -2.39 -7.81
C ILE A 136 16.36 -1.54 -8.49
N ALA A 137 17.61 -1.96 -8.37
CA ALA A 137 18.71 -1.51 -9.21
C ALA A 137 18.85 -2.44 -10.41
N SER A 138 19.11 -1.87 -11.58
CA SER A 138 19.31 -2.64 -12.80
C SER A 138 20.38 -2.03 -13.70
N VAL A 139 21.10 -2.88 -14.42
CA VAL A 139 22.08 -2.47 -15.43
C VAL A 139 21.96 -3.37 -16.65
N GLN A 140 21.94 -2.77 -17.85
CA GLN A 140 22.00 -3.52 -19.10
C GLN A 140 23.46 -3.62 -19.56
N LEU A 141 24.03 -4.82 -19.47
CA LEU A 141 25.39 -5.12 -19.89
C LEU A 141 25.45 -5.50 -21.36
N LYS A 142 26.59 -5.27 -22.00
CA LYS A 142 26.86 -5.73 -23.36
C LYS A 142 26.93 -7.26 -23.36
N GLY A 143 26.07 -7.89 -24.16
CA GLY A 143 26.07 -9.34 -24.32
C GLY A 143 27.38 -9.85 -24.96
N LYS A 144 27.72 -11.10 -24.67
CA LYS A 144 28.81 -11.79 -25.37
C LYS A 144 28.36 -12.10 -26.80
N LYS A 145 29.17 -11.77 -27.81
CA LYS A 145 28.87 -12.16 -29.19
C LYS A 145 29.07 -13.67 -29.32
N SER A 146 27.98 -14.44 -29.44
CA SER A 146 28.05 -15.85 -29.86
C SER A 146 28.04 -15.93 -31.38
N LEU A 147 28.87 -16.80 -31.95
CA LEU A 147 29.09 -16.93 -33.40
C LEU A 147 27.84 -17.38 -34.19
N PHE A 148 26.77 -17.83 -33.53
CA PHE A 148 25.57 -18.35 -34.20
C PHE A 148 24.25 -17.67 -33.81
N LYS A 149 24.19 -16.84 -32.75
CA LYS A 149 22.99 -16.08 -32.34
C LYS A 149 23.35 -14.79 -31.59
N ARG A 150 22.67 -13.68 -31.90
CA ARG A 150 22.74 -12.43 -31.12
C ARG A 150 21.82 -12.56 -29.93
N ASP A 151 22.34 -13.02 -28.80
CA ASP A 151 21.58 -13.04 -27.55
C ASP A 151 21.23 -11.60 -27.14
N PRO A 152 20.04 -11.35 -26.57
CA PRO A 152 19.67 -10.04 -26.06
C PRO A 152 20.66 -9.62 -24.96
N ALA A 153 21.00 -8.33 -24.94
CA ALA A 153 21.92 -7.76 -23.97
C ALA A 153 21.41 -8.01 -22.53
N PRO A 154 22.16 -8.75 -21.67
CA PRO A 154 21.67 -9.19 -20.38
C PRO A 154 21.44 -8.01 -19.44
N ILE A 155 20.38 -8.10 -18.64
CA ILE A 155 20.09 -7.15 -17.57
C ILE A 155 20.43 -7.83 -16.25
N HIS A 156 21.34 -7.23 -15.49
CA HIS A 156 21.64 -7.64 -14.12
C HIS A 156 20.85 -6.76 -13.15
N THR A 157 20.29 -7.36 -12.11
CA THR A 157 19.46 -6.67 -11.12
C THR A 157 19.91 -6.95 -9.69
N TYR A 158 19.61 -6.02 -8.80
CA TYR A 158 19.69 -6.18 -7.36
C TYR A 158 18.43 -5.55 -6.75
N SER A 159 17.74 -6.24 -5.85
CA SER A 159 16.53 -5.74 -5.20
C SER A 159 16.70 -5.65 -3.69
N ALA A 160 16.06 -4.65 -3.09
CA ALA A 160 15.93 -4.49 -1.65
C ALA A 160 14.45 -4.24 -1.29
N PRO A 161 13.90 -4.90 -0.26
CA PRO A 161 12.53 -4.66 0.17
C PRO A 161 12.40 -3.25 0.76
N ILE A 162 11.24 -2.63 0.55
CA ILE A 162 10.83 -1.38 1.20
C ILE A 162 9.51 -1.65 1.93
N VAL A 163 9.45 -1.30 3.21
CA VAL A 163 8.21 -1.37 3.99
C VAL A 163 7.67 0.04 4.12
N ILE A 164 6.42 0.24 3.70
CA ILE A 164 5.72 1.52 3.82
C ILE A 164 4.67 1.38 4.93
N GLU A 165 4.95 1.97 6.09
CA GLU A 165 3.99 2.08 7.18
C GLU A 165 3.33 3.45 7.17
N LYS A 166 2.03 3.48 7.44
CA LYS A 166 1.25 4.73 7.51
C LYS A 166 0.62 4.97 8.87
N PHE A 167 0.40 3.92 9.66
CA PHE A 167 -0.62 3.89 10.70
C PHE A 167 -0.19 4.48 12.06
N GLU A 168 1.10 4.46 12.39
CA GLU A 168 1.55 4.77 13.75
C GLU A 168 1.43 6.26 14.14
N LEU A 169 1.38 7.17 13.16
CA LEU A 169 1.42 8.62 13.44
C LEU A 169 0.16 9.39 13.03
N LEU A 170 -0.78 8.81 12.28
CA LEU A 170 -1.88 9.57 11.66
C LEU A 170 -2.68 10.35 12.69
N GLN A 171 -3.03 9.72 13.81
CA GLN A 171 -3.80 10.37 14.87
C GLN A 171 -3.09 11.56 15.54
N ALA A 172 -1.76 11.62 15.49
CA ALA A 172 -0.98 12.75 16.01
C ALA A 172 -0.95 13.94 15.03
N TRP A 173 -1.33 13.73 13.76
CA TRP A 173 -1.37 14.80 12.78
C TRP A 173 -2.70 15.56 12.81
N PRO A 174 -2.68 16.91 12.88
CA PRO A 174 -3.89 17.72 12.95
C PRO A 174 -4.91 17.48 11.84
N ILE A 175 -4.45 17.11 10.64
CA ILE A 175 -5.32 16.80 9.49
C ILE A 175 -6.21 15.57 9.70
N TYR A 176 -5.86 14.69 10.65
CA TYR A 176 -6.63 13.49 10.97
C TYR A 176 -7.24 13.51 12.38
N ALA A 177 -6.83 14.48 13.20
CA ALA A 177 -7.41 14.77 14.52
C ALA A 177 -8.63 15.72 14.44
N GLN A 178 -9.33 15.74 13.30
CA GLN A 178 -10.53 16.58 13.12
C GLN A 178 -11.78 15.82 13.56
N PRO A 179 -12.65 16.42 14.39
CA PRO A 179 -13.95 15.85 14.70
C PRO A 179 -14.80 15.64 13.43
N GLN A 180 -15.62 14.60 13.42
CA GLN A 180 -16.54 14.33 12.32
C GLN A 180 -17.91 13.97 12.87
N THR A 181 -18.96 14.58 12.32
CA THR A 181 -20.34 14.21 12.58
C THR A 181 -20.93 13.50 11.37
N ARG A 182 -21.70 12.44 11.62
CA ARG A 182 -22.49 11.72 10.62
C ARG A 182 -23.93 11.62 11.08
N GLN A 183 -24.85 11.56 10.13
CA GLN A 183 -26.27 11.39 10.43
C GLN A 183 -26.92 10.38 9.49
N SER A 184 -27.94 9.69 9.98
CA SER A 184 -28.79 8.79 9.23
C SER A 184 -30.22 8.88 9.75
N SER A 185 -31.20 8.86 8.86
CA SER A 185 -32.62 8.95 9.22
C SER A 185 -33.37 7.75 8.67
N ALA A 186 -34.17 7.11 9.51
CA ALA A 186 -35.01 5.96 9.14
C ALA A 186 -36.20 5.87 10.10
N TYR A 187 -37.36 5.40 9.63
CA TYR A 187 -38.54 5.15 10.48
C TYR A 187 -38.97 6.33 11.37
N GLY A 188 -38.79 7.57 10.89
CA GLY A 188 -39.15 8.78 11.63
C GLY A 188 -38.19 9.15 12.77
N VAL A 189 -37.03 8.51 12.86
CA VAL A 189 -35.94 8.88 13.77
C VAL A 189 -34.68 9.25 12.99
N THR A 190 -33.87 10.14 13.57
CA THR A 190 -32.57 10.56 13.04
C THR A 190 -31.49 10.25 14.07
N LEU A 191 -30.56 9.37 13.71
CA LEU A 191 -29.34 9.10 14.48
C LEU A 191 -28.23 10.02 14.00
N ILE A 192 -27.64 10.76 14.94
CA ILE A 192 -26.47 11.62 14.74
C ILE A 192 -25.34 11.01 15.57
N ALA A 193 -24.19 10.75 14.95
CA ALA A 193 -23.01 10.22 15.60
C ALA A 193 -21.84 11.18 15.40
N THR A 194 -21.24 11.65 16.49
CA THR A 194 -20.10 12.54 16.50
C THR A 194 -18.86 11.80 17.00
N PHE A 195 -17.84 11.77 16.16
CA PHE A 195 -16.52 11.21 16.42
C PHE A 195 -15.56 12.34 16.77
N ALA A 196 -14.76 12.18 17.81
CA ALA A 196 -13.78 13.20 18.22
C ALA A 196 -12.62 13.37 17.20
N ARG A 197 -12.35 12.34 16.40
CA ARG A 197 -11.31 12.32 15.36
C ARG A 197 -11.70 11.34 14.25
N VAL A 198 -11.02 11.40 13.10
CA VAL A 198 -11.30 10.56 11.92
C VAL A 198 -10.31 9.42 11.68
N ALA A 199 -9.18 9.40 12.40
CA ALA A 199 -8.20 8.33 12.33
C ALA A 199 -7.94 7.74 13.72
N PHE A 200 -7.85 6.42 13.75
CA PHE A 200 -7.55 5.61 14.93
C PHE A 200 -6.58 4.51 14.52
N GLY A 201 -5.63 4.20 15.39
CA GLY A 201 -4.66 3.12 15.25
C GLY A 201 -4.88 1.99 16.25
N PRO A 202 -4.01 0.97 16.21
CA PRO A 202 -4.03 -0.12 17.18
C PRO A 202 -3.85 0.41 18.61
N GLY A 203 -4.66 -0.07 19.55
CA GLY A 203 -4.64 0.35 20.96
C GLY A 203 -5.53 1.56 21.28
N ASP A 204 -6.03 2.28 20.29
CA ASP A 204 -6.88 3.45 20.52
C ASP A 204 -8.28 3.07 20.99
N VAL A 205 -8.94 4.03 21.64
CA VAL A 205 -10.39 4.01 21.87
C VAL A 205 -11.06 4.88 20.81
N VAL A 206 -12.15 4.39 20.24
CA VAL A 206 -13.03 5.13 19.32
C VAL A 206 -14.20 5.71 20.11
N PRO A 207 -14.11 6.96 20.64
CA PRO A 207 -15.22 7.60 21.33
C PRO A 207 -16.24 8.12 20.32
N VAL A 208 -17.52 7.83 20.58
CA VAL A 208 -18.65 8.29 19.78
C VAL A 208 -19.72 8.85 20.70
N GLU A 209 -20.10 10.11 20.46
CA GLU A 209 -21.31 10.67 21.02
C GLU A 209 -22.46 10.38 20.05
N ALA A 210 -23.43 9.58 20.47
CA ALA A 210 -24.62 9.24 19.69
C ALA A 210 -25.84 10.00 20.20
N ILE A 211 -26.58 10.62 19.29
CA ILE A 211 -27.81 11.34 19.56
C ILE A 211 -28.89 10.79 18.65
N LEU A 212 -29.96 10.25 19.23
CA LEU A 212 -31.16 9.85 18.49
C LEU A 212 -32.23 10.93 18.67
N ARG A 213 -32.68 11.52 17.58
CA ARG A 213 -33.80 12.45 17.52
C ARG A 213 -35.03 11.74 16.96
N ALA A 214 -36.17 12.01 17.55
CA ALA A 214 -37.44 11.46 17.14
C ALA A 214 -38.25 12.53 16.41
N ASP A 215 -38.15 12.56 15.08
CA ASP A 215 -38.75 13.62 14.28
C ASP A 215 -40.26 13.38 14.10
N VAL A 216 -40.62 12.18 13.63
CA VAL A 216 -42.01 11.71 13.47
C VAL A 216 -42.04 10.18 13.69
N PRO A 217 -41.63 9.68 14.87
CA PRO A 217 -41.61 8.24 15.11
C PRO A 217 -43.02 7.64 14.92
N GLY A 218 -43.09 6.39 14.45
CA GLY A 218 -44.35 5.65 14.44
C GLY A 218 -44.89 5.42 15.86
N ASP A 219 -46.18 5.11 15.97
CA ASP A 219 -46.83 4.85 17.27
C ASP A 219 -46.08 3.75 18.05
N GLY A 220 -45.63 4.09 19.26
CA GLY A 220 -45.06 3.14 20.23
C GLY A 220 -43.62 2.71 19.97
N ALA A 221 -42.80 3.49 19.25
CA ALA A 221 -41.39 3.17 19.06
C ALA A 221 -40.63 3.05 20.40
N ILE A 222 -39.82 2.00 20.55
CA ILE A 222 -38.98 1.76 21.74
C ILE A 222 -37.52 1.76 21.30
N LEU A 223 -36.74 2.71 21.82
CA LEU A 223 -35.28 2.61 21.83
C LEU A 223 -34.93 1.44 22.74
N ARG A 224 -34.16 0.46 22.26
CA ARG A 224 -33.74 -0.69 23.09
C ARG A 224 -32.30 -0.58 23.56
N ALA A 225 -31.42 -0.12 22.68
CA ALA A 225 -30.00 0.02 22.95
C ALA A 225 -29.35 0.93 21.92
N TYR A 226 -28.20 1.47 22.28
CA TYR A 226 -27.19 1.94 21.34
C TYR A 226 -26.14 0.86 21.13
N GLU A 227 -25.66 0.70 19.90
CA GLU A 227 -24.62 -0.26 19.56
C GLU A 227 -23.56 0.41 18.69
N LEU A 228 -22.30 0.33 19.13
CA LEU A 228 -21.12 0.71 18.36
C LEU A 228 -20.37 -0.57 18.01
N THR A 229 -19.99 -0.73 16.75
CA THR A 229 -19.15 -1.85 16.32
C THR A 229 -18.00 -1.34 15.46
N VAL A 230 -16.83 -1.96 15.62
CA VAL A 230 -15.67 -1.79 14.77
C VAL A 230 -15.50 -3.08 13.98
N ARG A 231 -15.50 -2.99 12.65
CA ARG A 231 -15.37 -4.15 11.75
C ARG A 231 -14.21 -3.96 10.80
N GLU A 232 -13.39 -4.99 10.67
CA GLU A 232 -12.43 -5.11 9.58
C GLU A 232 -13.20 -5.52 8.33
N THR A 233 -12.96 -4.87 7.20
CA THR A 233 -13.54 -5.28 5.92
C THR A 233 -12.43 -5.39 4.87
N LEU A 234 -12.18 -6.61 4.42
CA LEU A 234 -11.26 -6.92 3.33
C LEU A 234 -12.05 -7.10 2.05
N ILE A 235 -11.71 -6.34 1.01
CA ILE A 235 -12.37 -6.39 -0.29
C ILE A 235 -11.32 -6.71 -1.35
N PHE A 236 -11.34 -7.94 -1.86
CA PHE A 236 -10.57 -8.33 -3.02
C PHE A 236 -11.34 -7.93 -4.27
N ARG A 237 -10.92 -6.83 -4.91
CA ARG A 237 -11.53 -6.37 -6.16
C ARG A 237 -10.92 -7.14 -7.32
N SER A 238 -11.76 -7.60 -8.24
CA SER A 238 -11.27 -8.04 -9.53
C SER A 238 -10.56 -6.90 -10.25
N SER A 239 -9.42 -7.17 -10.87
CA SER A 239 -8.78 -6.22 -11.78
C SER A 239 -9.79 -5.78 -12.86
N PRO A 240 -9.83 -4.47 -13.22
CA PRO A 240 -10.58 -4.02 -14.39
C PRO A 240 -10.15 -4.84 -15.62
N PRO A 241 -11.06 -5.12 -16.58
CA PRO A 241 -10.67 -5.79 -17.82
C PRO A 241 -9.51 -5.03 -18.46
N GLN A 242 -8.43 -5.76 -18.77
CA GLN A 242 -7.26 -5.20 -19.44
C GLN A 242 -7.71 -4.51 -20.73
N VAL A 243 -7.53 -3.20 -20.82
CA VAL A 243 -7.61 -2.49 -22.09
C VAL A 243 -6.45 -3.02 -22.95
N PRO A 244 -6.68 -3.42 -24.21
CA PRO A 244 -5.62 -3.97 -25.05
C PRO A 244 -4.44 -2.99 -25.14
N PRO A 245 -3.19 -3.48 -25.10
CA PRO A 245 -2.01 -2.63 -25.09
C PRO A 245 -1.86 -1.92 -26.44
N ASN A 246 -1.89 -0.58 -26.43
CA ASN A 246 -1.30 0.20 -27.51
C ASN A 246 0.21 -0.08 -27.53
N HIS A 247 0.71 -0.39 -28.74
CA HIS A 247 2.09 -0.78 -29.03
C HIS A 247 3.11 0.26 -28.57
N HIS A 248 3.79 0.04 -27.43
CA HIS A 248 5.19 0.41 -27.25
C HIS A 248 5.88 -0.59 -26.30
N SER A 249 6.71 -1.45 -26.90
CA SER A 249 7.55 -2.49 -26.31
C SER A 249 8.56 -1.88 -25.30
N HIS A 250 8.99 -2.52 -24.20
CA HIS A 250 9.79 -3.75 -24.22
C HIS A 250 10.02 -4.27 -22.78
N LEU A 251 9.31 -5.32 -22.36
CA LEU A 251 9.69 -6.35 -21.37
C LEU A 251 8.43 -7.19 -21.05
N HIS A 252 8.09 -8.15 -21.90
CA HIS A 252 7.00 -9.09 -21.64
C HIS A 252 7.54 -10.50 -21.47
N LEU A 253 7.45 -11.00 -20.25
CA LEU A 253 7.45 -12.43 -19.97
C LEU A 253 6.05 -12.97 -20.36
N HIS A 254 6.05 -14.13 -21.00
CA HIS A 254 4.92 -14.82 -21.62
C HIS A 254 3.63 -14.88 -20.78
N SER A 255 2.49 -14.50 -21.37
CA SER A 255 1.20 -15.17 -21.14
C SER A 255 0.15 -14.80 -22.21
N GLN A 256 0.09 -15.57 -23.30
CA GLN A 256 -1.13 -15.64 -24.11
C GLN A 256 -2.04 -16.71 -23.51
N GLN A 257 -3.04 -16.29 -22.71
CA GLN A 257 -4.18 -17.13 -22.34
C GLN A 257 -5.47 -16.33 -22.52
N PRO A 258 -6.56 -16.98 -22.98
CA PRO A 258 -7.85 -16.33 -23.18
C PRO A 258 -8.43 -15.81 -21.85
N PRO A 259 -9.28 -14.76 -21.88
CA PRO A 259 -9.81 -14.12 -20.69
C PRO A 259 -10.64 -15.12 -19.88
N ARG A 260 -10.10 -15.56 -18.74
CA ARG A 260 -10.83 -16.37 -17.76
C ARG A 260 -11.87 -15.46 -17.08
N ARG A 261 -13.10 -15.97 -16.91
CA ARG A 261 -14.19 -15.30 -16.19
C ARG A 261 -13.65 -14.64 -14.92
N THR A 262 -13.83 -13.33 -14.84
CA THR A 262 -13.40 -12.54 -13.69
C THR A 262 -14.18 -13.00 -12.45
N PRO A 263 -13.53 -13.54 -11.41
CA PRO A 263 -14.24 -13.87 -10.19
C PRO A 263 -14.81 -12.58 -9.57
N ALA A 264 -16.04 -12.66 -9.07
CA ALA A 264 -16.68 -11.54 -8.39
C ALA A 264 -15.84 -11.07 -7.20
N ALA A 265 -15.94 -9.79 -6.86
CA ALA A 265 -15.23 -9.23 -5.71
C ALA A 265 -15.55 -10.05 -4.44
N GLN A 266 -14.52 -10.49 -3.73
CA GLN A 266 -14.68 -11.23 -2.48
C GLN A 266 -14.57 -10.24 -1.33
N THR A 267 -15.67 -10.06 -0.59
CA THR A 267 -15.71 -9.23 0.61
C THR A 267 -15.76 -10.12 1.84
N ARG A 268 -14.87 -9.90 2.78
CA ARG A 268 -14.89 -10.52 4.12
C ARG A 268 -14.97 -9.43 5.16
N SER A 269 -15.84 -9.61 6.15
CA SER A 269 -15.96 -8.69 7.27
C SER A 269 -15.81 -9.46 8.58
N ASN A 270 -14.94 -8.95 9.46
CA ASN A 270 -14.70 -9.51 10.79
C ASN A 270 -15.07 -8.45 11.83
N LEU A 271 -15.83 -8.83 12.87
CA LEU A 271 -16.06 -7.97 14.02
C LEU A 271 -14.77 -7.90 14.84
N ILE A 272 -14.27 -6.69 15.08
CA ILE A 272 -13.05 -6.44 15.87
C ILE A 272 -13.41 -6.10 17.31
N ALA A 273 -14.40 -5.22 17.49
CA ALA A 273 -14.85 -4.76 18.78
C ALA A 273 -16.31 -4.32 18.70
N ASP A 274 -17.01 -4.42 19.81
CA ASP A 274 -18.36 -3.91 19.96
C ASP A 274 -18.58 -3.36 21.36
N GLN A 275 -19.54 -2.43 21.45
CA GLN A 275 -20.11 -2.00 22.70
C GLN A 275 -21.61 -1.81 22.51
N LYS A 276 -22.39 -2.39 23.41
CA LYS A 276 -23.84 -2.24 23.45
C LYS A 276 -24.26 -1.63 24.79
N VAL A 277 -25.01 -0.54 24.73
CA VAL A 277 -25.58 0.13 25.90
C VAL A 277 -27.10 -0.02 25.85
N PRO A 278 -27.70 -0.89 26.68
CA PRO A 278 -29.14 -1.05 26.76
C PRO A 278 -29.83 0.21 27.30
N VAL A 279 -30.83 0.72 26.58
CA VAL A 279 -31.62 1.90 26.95
C VAL A 279 -33.07 1.66 26.54
N PRO A 280 -33.82 0.78 27.23
CA PRO A 280 -35.21 0.48 26.89
C PRO A 280 -36.10 1.67 27.27
N VAL A 281 -36.37 2.56 26.31
CA VAL A 281 -37.18 3.76 26.52
C VAL A 281 -38.15 3.95 25.36
N GLN A 282 -39.41 4.26 25.69
CA GLN A 282 -40.40 4.65 24.69
C GLN A 282 -40.08 6.04 24.16
N ILE A 283 -40.05 6.18 22.83
CA ILE A 283 -39.67 7.39 22.13
C ILE A 283 -40.94 8.13 21.70
N PHE A 284 -41.01 9.43 21.98
CA PHE A 284 -42.11 10.29 21.55
C PHE A 284 -41.64 11.32 20.51
N PRO A 285 -42.51 11.80 19.61
CA PRO A 285 -42.17 12.88 18.68
C PRO A 285 -41.59 14.09 19.42
N GLY A 286 -40.51 14.67 18.88
CA GLY A 286 -39.77 15.79 19.45
C GLY A 286 -38.77 15.42 20.54
N THR A 287 -38.68 14.16 20.98
CA THR A 287 -37.70 13.74 21.99
C THR A 287 -36.31 13.53 21.41
N GLN A 288 -35.30 13.69 22.26
CA GLN A 288 -33.91 13.41 21.94
C GLN A 288 -33.28 12.54 23.04
N HIS A 289 -32.61 11.48 22.65
CA HIS A 289 -31.82 10.62 23.52
C HIS A 289 -30.34 10.71 23.15
N LYS A 290 -29.47 10.73 24.16
CA LYS A 290 -28.02 10.81 24.01
C LYS A 290 -27.35 9.62 24.69
N CYS A 291 -26.32 9.05 24.08
CA CYS A 291 -25.48 8.02 24.65
C CYS A 291 -24.03 8.20 24.19
N ASP A 292 -23.10 8.09 25.13
CA ASP A 292 -21.68 8.02 24.80
C ASP A 292 -21.26 6.56 24.67
N LEU A 293 -20.50 6.26 23.62
CA LEU A 293 -20.02 4.92 23.26
C LEU A 293 -18.50 4.96 23.05
N GLY A 294 -17.87 3.81 23.21
CA GLY A 294 -16.44 3.60 23.07
C GLY A 294 -16.11 2.16 22.70
N CYS A 295 -15.31 1.96 21.65
CA CYS A 295 -14.75 0.65 21.29
C CYS A 295 -13.23 0.71 21.31
N HIS A 296 -12.59 -0.31 21.87
CA HIS A 296 -11.13 -0.45 21.86
C HIS A 296 -10.67 -1.14 20.57
N ILE A 297 -9.70 -0.57 19.87
CA ILE A 297 -9.03 -1.23 18.74
C ILE A 297 -7.92 -2.12 19.31
N PRO A 298 -7.94 -3.44 19.08
CA PRO A 298 -6.88 -4.33 19.55
C PRO A 298 -5.51 -3.95 18.98
N LEU A 299 -4.46 -4.07 19.80
CA LEU A 299 -3.08 -3.81 19.37
C LEU A 299 -2.61 -4.70 18.21
N ALA A 300 -3.19 -5.90 18.07
CA ALA A 300 -2.86 -6.84 17.01
C ALA A 300 -3.43 -6.45 15.63
N GLN A 301 -4.30 -5.43 15.54
CA GLN A 301 -4.92 -5.00 14.29
C GLN A 301 -3.99 -4.08 13.49
N THR A 302 -3.02 -4.65 12.79
CA THR A 302 -2.05 -3.90 11.98
C THR A 302 -2.54 -3.59 10.55
N ASN A 303 -3.65 -4.20 10.13
CA ASN A 303 -4.22 -4.10 8.78
C ASN A 303 -5.12 -2.86 8.61
N VAL A 304 -4.65 -1.67 8.98
CA VAL A 304 -5.46 -0.46 8.91
C VAL A 304 -5.12 0.32 7.64
N SER A 305 -5.94 0.15 6.60
CA SER A 305 -5.99 1.13 5.51
C SER A 305 -6.89 2.29 5.92
N PHE A 306 -6.43 3.51 5.67
CA PHE A 306 -7.22 4.74 5.81
C PHE A 306 -8.67 4.56 5.36
N VAL A 307 -9.61 4.80 6.27
CA VAL A 307 -11.00 5.08 5.89
C VAL A 307 -10.98 6.46 5.23
N ARG A 308 -10.98 6.52 3.90
CA ARG A 308 -11.70 7.61 3.25
C ARG A 308 -13.18 7.32 3.49
N PRO A 309 -13.96 8.22 4.12
CA PRO A 309 -15.40 8.05 4.19
C PRO A 309 -15.95 8.08 2.76
N GLY A 310 -16.11 6.92 2.16
CA GLY A 310 -16.84 6.76 0.92
C GLY A 310 -18.32 6.95 1.22
N ILE A 311 -18.94 7.91 0.53
CA ILE A 311 -20.38 8.04 0.46
C ILE A 311 -20.90 6.80 -0.29
N SER A 312 -21.52 5.86 0.40
CA SER A 312 -22.51 5.01 -0.24
C SER A 312 -23.83 5.75 -0.19
N LYS A 313 -24.33 6.15 -1.37
CA LYS A 313 -25.74 6.48 -1.54
C LYS A 313 -26.56 5.20 -1.40
#